data_AF-B5G334-F1
#
_entry.id   AF-B5G334-F1
#
_cell.length_a   1.000
_cell.length_b   1.000
_cell.length_c   1.000
_cell.angle_alpha   90.00
_cell.angle_beta   90.00
_cell.angle_gamma   90.00
#
_symmetry.space_group_name_H-M   'P 1'
#
loop_
_entity.id
_entity.type
_entity.pdbx_description
1 polymer ?
#
loop_
_entity_poly.entity_id
_entity_poly.type
_entity_poly.pdbx_seq_one_letter_code
_entity_poly.pdbx_strand_id
1 'polypeptide(L)' 'MATSDIQVKELEKRASGQAFELILSPRSKEAVAEFPLAPPPRRRMSHWRRSRRSWKQQRRDASPTRQKC' A
#
# COMPACT_ATOMS: atom_id res chain seq x y z
N MET A 1 12.41 19.19 -35.66
CA MET A 1 12.23 18.19 -34.60
C MET A 1 12.24 18.95 -33.28
N ALA A 2 11.09 19.02 -32.60
CA ALA A 2 10.89 19.87 -31.44
C ALA A 2 11.68 19.31 -30.25
N THR A 3 12.75 19.99 -29.86
CA THR A 3 13.56 19.68 -28.67
C THR A 3 12.88 20.16 -27.38
N SER A 4 11.75 20.85 -27.47
CA SER A 4 11.02 21.48 -26.36
C SER A 4 10.18 20.50 -25.53
N ASP A 5 9.97 19.27 -25.98
CA ASP A 5 9.14 18.27 -25.29
C ASP A 5 9.93 17.37 -24.31
N ILE A 6 11.26 17.43 -24.35
CA ILE A 6 12.14 16.55 -23.58
C ILE A 6 12.60 17.28 -22.31
N GLN A 7 12.10 16.86 -21.14
CA GLN A 7 12.57 17.32 -19.83
C GLN A 7 13.36 16.21 -19.15
N VAL A 8 14.50 16.58 -18.55
CA VAL A 8 15.34 15.66 -17.78
C VAL A 8 15.34 16.14 -16.34
N LYS A 9 15.02 15.24 -15.40
CA LYS A 9 15.12 15.50 -13.96
C LYS A 9 16.22 14.63 -13.39
N GLU A 10 17.34 15.24 -13.03
CA GLU A 10 18.46 14.51 -12.45
C GLU A 10 18.11 14.00 -11.05
N LEU A 11 18.52 12.76 -10.76
CA LEU A 11 18.40 12.15 -9.44
C LEU A 11 19.77 12.16 -8.75
N GLU A 12 19.76 11.97 -7.43
CA GLU A 12 21.00 11.90 -6.66
C GLU A 12 21.91 10.78 -7.19
N LYS A 13 23.19 11.11 -7.30
CA LYS A 13 24.22 10.15 -7.68
C LYS A 13 24.36 9.12 -6.57
N ARG A 14 24.31 7.84 -6.96
CA ARG A 14 24.57 6.72 -6.06
C ARG A 14 26.00 6.25 -6.31
N ALA A 15 26.59 5.54 -5.35
CA ALA A 15 27.92 4.94 -5.53
C ALA A 15 28.00 4.01 -6.77
N SER A 16 26.85 3.48 -7.21
CA SER A 16 26.70 2.65 -8.41
C SER A 16 26.53 3.43 -9.73
N GLY A 17 26.48 4.76 -9.70
CA GLY A 17 26.39 5.59 -10.91
C GLY A 17 25.39 6.74 -10.83
N GLN A 18 25.10 7.33 -12.00
CA GLN A 18 24.18 8.45 -12.16
C GLN A 18 22.80 7.96 -12.62
N ALA A 19 21.76 8.52 -12.02
CA ALA A 19 20.38 8.25 -12.38
C ALA A 19 19.68 9.57 -12.75
N PHE A 20 18.72 9.50 -13.67
CA PHE A 20 17.87 10.63 -14.04
C PHE A 20 16.52 10.12 -14.56
N GLU A 21 15.49 10.94 -14.45
CA GLU A 21 14.16 10.71 -15.05
C GLU A 21 14.09 11.49 -16.36
N LEU A 22 13.70 10.81 -17.45
CA LEU A 22 13.47 11.42 -18.75
C LEU A 22 11.95 11.52 -18.99
N ILE A 23 11.45 12.73 -19.15
CA ILE A 23 10.04 13.06 -19.37
C ILE A 23 9.92 13.59 -20.80
N LEU A 24 9.46 12.75 -21.72
CA LEU A 24 9.32 13.07 -23.15
C LEU A 24 8.02 13.83 -23.49
N SER A 25 7.12 13.93 -22.52
CA SER A 25 5.91 14.74 -22.56
C SER A 25 5.49 14.97 -21.12
N PRO A 26 5.08 16.18 -20.69
CA PRO A 26 4.55 16.35 -19.34
C PRO A 26 3.33 15.44 -19.17
N ARG A 27 3.49 14.32 -18.47
CA ARG A 27 2.32 13.59 -17.96
C ARG A 27 1.55 14.59 -17.11
N SER A 28 0.25 14.74 -17.36
CA SER A 28 -0.59 15.57 -16.48
C SER A 28 -0.28 15.15 -15.04
N LYS A 29 -0.16 16.12 -14.14
CA LYS A 29 0.30 15.94 -12.75
C LYS A 29 -0.58 14.98 -11.91
N GLU A 30 -1.57 14.34 -12.54
CA GLU A 30 -2.53 13.40 -11.99
C GLU A 30 -2.19 11.93 -12.23
N ALA A 31 -1.14 11.59 -12.98
CA ALA A 31 -0.66 10.21 -13.06
C ALA A 31 0.21 9.84 -11.84
N VAL A 32 -0.17 10.28 -10.63
CA VAL A 32 0.19 9.58 -9.40
C VAL A 32 -0.40 8.20 -9.55
N ALA A 33 0.42 7.16 -9.42
CA ALA A 33 -0.02 5.78 -9.59
C ALA A 33 -1.31 5.53 -8.78
N GLU A 34 -2.46 5.56 -9.45
CA GLU A 34 -3.78 5.17 -8.93
C GLU A 34 -3.89 3.64 -8.88
N PHE A 35 -2.77 2.99 -8.57
CA PHE A 35 -2.74 1.59 -8.29
C PHE A 35 -2.21 1.48 -6.87
N PRO A 36 -2.97 0.92 -5.92
CA PRO A 36 -2.45 0.63 -4.60
C PRO A 36 -1.39 -0.48 -4.76
N LEU A 37 -0.15 -0.09 -5.09
CA LEU A 37 1.00 -0.97 -5.29
C LEU A 37 1.50 -1.58 -3.97
N ALA A 38 0.74 -1.45 -2.89
CA ALA A 38 0.95 -2.15 -1.65
C ALA A 38 -0.39 -2.66 -1.13
N PRO A 39 -0.45 -3.92 -0.62
CA PRO A 39 -1.54 -4.32 0.26
C PRO A 39 -1.71 -3.23 1.32
N PRO A 40 -2.94 -2.81 1.65
CA PRO A 40 -3.16 -1.78 2.65
C PRO A 40 -2.37 -2.17 3.90
N PRO A 41 -1.55 -1.26 4.47
CA PRO A 41 -0.69 -1.58 5.60
C PRO A 41 -1.55 -2.29 6.64
N ARG A 42 -1.11 -3.47 7.08
CA ARG A 42 -1.88 -4.35 7.99
C ARG A 42 -2.40 -3.49 9.13
N ARG A 43 -3.69 -3.14 9.06
CA ARG A 43 -4.33 -2.26 10.06
C ARG A 43 -4.18 -2.96 11.40
N ARG A 44 -3.32 -2.43 12.27
CA ARG A 44 -3.12 -2.95 13.63
C ARG A 44 -4.51 -3.01 14.26
N MET A 45 -4.98 -4.23 14.51
CA MET A 45 -6.26 -4.40 15.19
C MET A 45 -6.16 -3.73 16.54
N SER A 46 -7.04 -2.77 16.81
CA SER A 46 -7.12 -2.12 18.12
C SER A 46 -7.38 -3.14 19.22
N HIS A 47 -6.87 -2.86 20.42
CA HIS A 47 -7.03 -3.72 21.59
C HIS A 47 -8.51 -4.10 21.83
N TRP A 48 -9.40 -3.12 21.68
CA TRP A 48 -10.85 -3.30 21.71
C TRP A 48 -11.37 -4.37 20.73
N ARG A 49 -10.93 -4.33 19.45
CA ARG A 49 -11.37 -5.33 18.45
C ARG A 49 -10.85 -6.73 18.78
N ARG A 50 -9.66 -6.86 19.39
CA ARG A 50 -9.10 -8.14 19.80
C ARG A 50 -9.89 -8.75 20.95
N SER A 51 -10.16 -7.96 21.99
CA SER A 51 -11.01 -8.37 23.13
C SER A 51 -12.43 -8.76 22.68
N ARG A 52 -13.06 -7.93 21.84
CA ARG A 52 -14.40 -8.22 21.29
C ARG A 52 -14.45 -9.51 20.46
N ARG A 53 -13.41 -9.82 19.68
CA ARG A 53 -13.34 -11.09 18.92
C ARG A 53 -13.18 -12.28 19.86
N SER A 54 -12.31 -12.18 20.85
CA SER A 54 -12.12 -13.23 21.87
C SER A 54 -13.43 -13.53 22.63
N TRP A 55 -14.14 -12.51 23.11
CA TRP A 55 -15.42 -12.68 23.79
C TRP A 55 -16.51 -13.30 22.89
N LYS A 56 -16.55 -12.92 21.61
CA LYS A 56 -17.43 -13.57 20.63
C LYS A 56 -17.08 -15.04 20.41
N GLN A 57 -15.79 -15.39 20.42
CA GLN A 57 -15.35 -16.77 20.28
C GLN A 57 -15.75 -17.60 21.50
N GLN A 58 -15.49 -17.10 22.70
CA GLN A 58 -15.86 -17.76 23.95
C GLN A 58 -17.36 -18.06 24.03
N ARG A 59 -18.23 -17.13 23.59
CA ARG A 59 -19.68 -17.36 23.52
C ARG A 59 -20.10 -18.40 22.50
N ARG A 60 -19.37 -18.51 21.37
CA ARG A 60 -19.61 -19.57 20.37
C ARG A 60 -19.22 -20.94 20.89
N ASP A 61 -18.11 -21.04 21.62
CA ASP A 61 -17.65 -22.31 22.19
C ASP A 61 -18.45 -22.72 23.43
N ALA A 62 -19.00 -21.76 24.17
CA ALA A 62 -19.96 -22.01 25.24
C ALA A 62 -21.39 -22.33 24.73
N SER A 63 -21.62 -22.28 23.41
CA SER A 63 -22.92 -22.67 22.85
C SER A 63 -23.04 -24.21 22.85
N PRO A 64 -24.11 -24.79 23.45
CA PRO A 64 -24.25 -26.25 23.61
C PRO A 64 -24.27 -27.02 22.28
N THR A 65 -24.56 -26.33 21.19
CA THR A 65 -24.63 -26.88 19.83
C THR A 65 -23.26 -27.28 19.26
N ARG A 66 -22.14 -26.89 19.90
CA ARG A 66 -20.78 -27.20 19.45
C ARG A 66 -20.11 -28.38 20.17
N GLN A 67 -20.72 -28.88 21.24
CA GLN A 67 -20.16 -29.94 22.09
C GLN A 67 -20.52 -31.37 21.65
N LYS A 68 -21.26 -31.53 20.54
CA LYS A 68 -21.68 -32.83 19.99
C LYS A 68 -20.97 -33.21 18.67
N CYS A 69 -19.76 -32.68 18.44
CA CYS A 69 -18.86 -33.18 17.40
C CYS A 69 -17.69 -33.91 18.04
#